data_AF-A0A1V6EF08-F1
#
_entry.id   AF-A0A1V6EF08-F1
#
_cell.length_a   1.000
_cell.length_b   1.000
_cell.length_c   1.000
_cell.angle_alpha   90.00
_cell.angle_beta   90.00
_cell.angle_gamma   90.00
#
_symmetry.space_group_name_H-M   'P 1'
#
loop_
_entity.id
_entity.type
_entity.pdbx_description
1 polymer ?
#
loop_
_entity_poly.entity_id
_entity_poly.type
_entity_poly.pdbx_seq_one_letter_code
_entity_poly.pdbx_strand_id
1 'polypeptide(L)'
;MKKVCLLIICLFILSFILTGCDNQPWINMVDTLMQGDYRKANKQYEKIEKNYVHAMNTSEYVYQYIENIVASFKQDKTSYETAEKKLNLFSLLEMPLYNLEDAKSEVERIQASRTAYNQARELYLAELYYDAHNKFKLVEIDDSRNYDKAQEYLLSIVYVLLYREEYYKAADVILSVDINSNTVPKLAEYSVDLAIRLLYYKDDMDRAYELNDKLIKLLIRMEPGVKDAIKEWSRKLESIYSRPEYAAVCISFLSDDMEDMFYKLEQTDLRLETQKTDYAFIILKSIPVRQDTIGYIAPRMTEILYQYISQGKPDYAQSVVDIIFSEIDDDRMVKSLVTYIQDNIKNKEYLNKIDMTVGK
;
A
#
# COMPACT_ATOMS: atom_id res chain seq x y z
N MET A 1 67.38 -42.94 4.42
CA MET A 1 65.90 -42.92 4.37
C MET A 1 65.22 -42.70 5.72
N LYS A 2 65.53 -43.46 6.79
CA LYS A 2 64.83 -43.31 8.10
C LYS A 2 64.96 -41.92 8.76
N LYS A 3 66.09 -41.20 8.61
CA LYS A 3 66.28 -39.85 9.17
C LYS A 3 65.54 -38.73 8.42
N VAL A 4 65.25 -38.92 7.12
CA VAL A 4 64.52 -37.93 6.30
C VAL A 4 63.01 -38.04 6.55
N CYS A 5 62.47 -39.26 6.71
CA CYS A 5 61.09 -39.47 7.13
C CYS A 5 60.80 -38.88 8.51
N LEU A 6 61.73 -38.98 9.47
CA LEU A 6 61.55 -38.43 10.81
C LEU A 6 61.49 -36.89 10.82
N LEU A 7 62.25 -36.25 9.94
CA LEU A 7 62.34 -34.79 9.81
C LEU A 7 61.10 -34.22 9.09
N ILE A 8 60.57 -34.94 8.08
CA ILE A 8 59.32 -34.61 7.40
C ILE A 8 58.13 -34.79 8.35
N ILE A 9 58.11 -35.85 9.17
CA ILE A 9 57.07 -36.06 10.18
C ILE A 9 57.15 -34.99 11.29
N CYS A 10 58.35 -34.59 11.73
CA CYS A 10 58.49 -33.48 12.68
C CYS A 10 58.08 -32.13 12.07
N LEU A 11 58.35 -31.87 10.79
CA LEU A 11 57.90 -30.67 10.08
C LEU A 11 56.37 -30.66 9.86
N PHE A 12 55.75 -31.82 9.61
CA PHE A 12 54.30 -31.97 9.54
C PHE A 12 53.62 -31.81 10.91
N ILE A 13 54.22 -32.33 11.98
CA ILE A 13 53.71 -32.16 13.34
C ILE A 13 53.92 -30.71 13.80
N LEU A 14 55.04 -30.06 13.45
CA LEU A 14 55.22 -28.63 13.66
C LEU A 14 54.25 -27.79 12.83
N SER A 15 53.89 -28.17 11.60
CA SER A 15 52.88 -27.44 10.83
C SER A 15 51.47 -27.61 11.42
N PHE A 16 51.15 -28.77 12.01
CA PHE A 16 49.89 -28.97 12.74
C PHE A 16 49.85 -28.29 14.12
N ILE A 17 51.00 -28.09 14.78
CA ILE A 17 51.12 -27.32 16.03
C ILE A 17 51.17 -25.80 15.76
N LEU A 18 51.66 -25.39 14.58
CA LEU A 18 51.69 -23.99 14.12
C LEU A 18 50.40 -23.53 13.44
N THR A 19 49.55 -24.45 12.97
CA THR A 19 48.10 -24.20 12.81
C THR A 19 47.42 -24.44 14.15
N GLY A 20 47.87 -23.74 15.19
CA GLY A 20 47.05 -23.59 16.40
C GLY A 20 45.67 -23.13 15.95
N CYS A 21 44.60 -23.65 16.56
CA CYS A 21 43.25 -23.15 16.36
C CYS A 21 43.31 -21.63 16.29
N ASP A 22 43.08 -21.06 15.10
CA ASP A 22 42.88 -19.62 14.91
C ASP A 22 41.55 -19.28 15.56
N ASN A 23 41.55 -19.32 16.89
CA ASN A 23 40.44 -18.90 17.70
C ASN A 23 40.49 -17.38 17.62
N GLN A 24 39.84 -16.86 16.59
CA GLN A 24 39.79 -15.44 16.29
C GLN A 24 39.48 -14.68 17.59
N PRO A 25 40.36 -13.79 18.05
CA PRO A 25 40.31 -13.27 19.42
C PRO A 25 39.00 -12.53 19.73
N TRP A 26 38.31 -12.01 18.71
CA TRP A 26 36.98 -11.40 18.82
C TRP A 26 35.84 -12.40 19.04
N ILE A 27 35.94 -13.62 18.52
CA ILE A 27 34.95 -14.67 18.81
C ILE A 27 34.97 -14.97 20.31
N ASN A 28 36.16 -15.19 20.87
CA ASN A 28 36.33 -15.40 22.31
C ASN A 28 35.81 -14.23 23.16
N MET A 29 35.96 -13.01 22.66
CA MET A 29 35.44 -11.80 23.32
C MET A 29 33.92 -11.80 23.36
N VAL A 30 33.25 -12.04 22.23
CA VAL A 30 31.79 -12.11 22.16
C VAL A 30 31.25 -13.28 22.99
N ASP A 31 31.88 -14.45 22.94
CA ASP A 31 31.49 -15.60 23.77
C ASP A 31 31.61 -15.29 25.28
N THR A 32 32.69 -14.62 25.68
CA THR A 32 32.90 -14.19 27.06
C THR A 32 31.84 -13.18 27.49
N LEU A 33 31.47 -12.25 26.61
CA LEU A 33 30.37 -11.31 26.84
C LEU A 33 29.03 -12.05 27.01
N MET A 34 28.74 -13.03 26.16
CA MET A 34 27.49 -13.81 26.22
C MET A 34 27.40 -14.68 27.48
N GLN A 35 28.53 -15.04 28.09
CA GLN A 35 28.58 -15.69 29.41
C GLN A 35 28.35 -14.72 30.58
N GLY A 36 28.26 -13.40 30.32
CA GLY A 36 28.03 -12.36 31.32
C GLY A 36 29.30 -11.80 31.97
N ASP A 37 30.50 -12.23 31.55
CA ASP A 37 31.78 -11.73 32.10
C ASP A 37 32.27 -10.50 31.31
N TYR A 38 31.52 -9.40 31.41
CA TYR A 38 31.78 -8.15 30.68
C TYR A 38 33.16 -7.56 30.99
N ARG A 39 33.64 -7.67 32.23
CA ARG A 39 34.97 -7.19 32.62
C ARG A 39 36.07 -7.91 31.87
N LYS A 40 35.95 -9.23 31.67
CA LYS A 40 36.91 -10.01 30.90
C LYS A 40 36.78 -9.74 29.40
N ALA A 41 35.56 -9.54 28.90
CA ALA A 41 35.32 -9.15 27.52
C ALA A 41 35.99 -7.80 27.18
N ASN A 42 35.84 -6.77 28.02
CA ASN A 42 36.52 -5.47 27.82
C ASN A 42 38.05 -5.60 27.81
N LYS A 43 38.62 -6.41 28.72
CA LYS A 43 40.07 -6.71 28.70
C LYS A 43 40.53 -7.45 27.44
N GLN A 44 39.66 -8.25 26.82
CA GLN A 44 39.95 -8.90 25.53
C GLN A 44 39.90 -7.86 24.41
N TYR A 45 38.91 -6.97 24.41
CA TYR A 45 38.79 -5.86 23.46
C TYR A 45 40.02 -4.93 23.50
N GLU A 46 40.43 -4.44 24.67
CA GLU A 46 41.62 -3.57 24.84
C GLU A 46 42.91 -4.19 24.26
N LYS A 47 43.02 -5.53 24.27
CA LYS A 47 44.16 -6.24 23.67
C LYS A 47 44.06 -6.28 22.16
N ILE A 48 42.84 -6.45 21.62
CA ILE A 48 42.58 -6.48 20.18
C ILE A 48 42.76 -5.09 19.58
N GLU A 49 42.27 -4.04 20.23
CA GLU A 49 42.33 -2.65 19.76
C GLU A 49 43.76 -2.18 19.42
N LYS A 50 44.76 -2.68 20.16
CA LYS A 50 46.18 -2.39 19.91
C LYS A 50 46.70 -2.91 18.56
N ASN A 51 45.95 -3.76 17.86
CA ASN A 51 46.25 -4.26 16.52
C ASN A 51 45.11 -3.85 15.56
N TYR A 52 45.42 -2.92 14.65
CA TYR A 52 44.46 -2.36 13.70
C TYR A 52 43.69 -3.41 12.88
N VAL A 53 44.37 -4.42 12.33
CA VAL A 53 43.71 -5.46 11.49
C VAL A 53 42.73 -6.27 12.34
N HIS A 54 43.11 -6.63 13.55
CA HIS A 54 42.21 -7.36 14.46
C HIS A 54 41.06 -6.47 14.94
N ALA A 55 41.28 -5.19 15.21
CA ALA A 55 40.24 -4.25 15.61
C ALA A 55 39.18 -4.07 14.50
N MET A 56 39.61 -3.95 13.24
CA MET A 56 38.70 -3.89 12.10
C MET A 56 37.85 -5.16 11.99
N ASN A 57 38.48 -6.34 12.01
CA ASN A 57 37.76 -7.62 11.93
C ASN A 57 36.81 -7.83 13.13
N THR A 58 37.21 -7.40 14.32
CA THR A 58 36.35 -7.43 15.52
C THR A 58 35.11 -6.58 15.33
N SER A 59 35.29 -5.38 14.78
CA SER A 59 34.18 -4.44 14.57
C SER A 59 33.16 -5.00 13.59
N GLU A 60 33.62 -5.50 12.45
CA GLU A 60 32.77 -6.14 11.44
C GLU A 60 32.03 -7.35 12.03
N TYR A 61 32.73 -8.22 12.76
CA TYR A 61 32.12 -9.39 13.38
C TYR A 61 31.04 -9.02 14.41
N VAL A 62 31.31 -8.04 15.27
CA VAL A 62 30.34 -7.59 16.28
C VAL A 62 29.10 -6.97 15.61
N TYR A 63 29.27 -6.19 14.55
CA TYR A 63 28.15 -5.64 13.80
C TYR A 63 27.28 -6.73 13.16
N GLN A 64 27.90 -7.70 12.48
CA GLN A 64 27.19 -8.85 11.93
C GLN A 64 26.47 -9.66 13.03
N TYR A 65 27.07 -9.79 14.22
CA TYR A 65 26.44 -10.49 15.33
C TYR A 65 25.19 -9.76 15.82
N ILE A 66 25.25 -8.43 15.96
CA ILE A 66 24.10 -7.59 16.31
C ILE A 66 22.99 -7.74 15.27
N GLU A 67 23.32 -7.65 13.98
CA GLU A 67 22.37 -7.84 12.88
C GLU A 67 21.73 -9.24 12.92
N ASN A 68 22.52 -10.28 13.22
CA ASN A 68 22.03 -11.65 13.33
C ASN A 68 21.05 -11.85 14.50
N ILE A 69 21.19 -11.10 15.60
CA ILE A 69 20.21 -11.11 16.70
C ILE A 69 18.86 -10.57 16.19
N VAL A 70 18.88 -9.42 15.52
CA VAL A 70 17.68 -8.79 14.95
C VAL A 70 17.03 -9.70 13.91
N ALA A 71 17.81 -10.24 12.96
CA ALA A 71 17.31 -11.13 11.92
C ALA A 71 16.69 -12.41 12.51
N SER A 72 17.32 -12.99 13.54
CA SER A 72 16.78 -14.15 14.25
C SER A 72 15.45 -13.83 14.94
N PHE A 73 15.33 -12.63 15.52
CA PHE A 73 14.07 -12.21 16.15
C PHE A 73 12.96 -12.01 15.12
N LYS A 74 13.24 -11.33 14.00
CA LYS A 74 12.30 -11.15 12.88
C LYS A 74 11.78 -12.47 12.32
N GLN A 75 12.67 -13.47 12.21
CA GLN A 75 12.35 -14.82 11.74
C GLN A 75 11.73 -15.73 12.81
N ASP A 76 11.37 -15.18 13.98
CA ASP A 76 10.75 -15.90 15.10
C ASP A 76 11.60 -17.08 15.64
N LYS A 77 12.93 -16.99 15.48
CA LYS A 77 13.89 -18.00 15.96
C LYS A 77 14.37 -17.74 17.39
N THR A 78 14.03 -16.57 17.96
CA THR A 78 14.37 -16.18 19.33
C THR A 78 13.23 -15.35 19.94
N SER A 79 13.10 -15.40 21.27
CA SER A 79 12.15 -14.56 22.01
C SER A 79 12.64 -13.11 22.11
N TYR A 80 11.71 -12.20 22.40
CA TYR A 80 12.02 -10.78 22.64
C TYR A 80 12.98 -10.61 23.81
N GLU A 81 12.70 -11.26 24.96
CA GLU A 81 13.53 -11.17 26.16
C GLU A 81 14.96 -11.66 25.89
N THR A 82 15.10 -12.68 25.03
CA THR A 82 16.41 -13.21 24.65
C THR A 82 17.15 -12.26 23.74
N ALA A 83 16.48 -11.67 22.74
CA ALA A 83 17.08 -10.71 21.83
C ALA A 83 17.50 -9.43 22.57
N GLU A 84 16.59 -8.86 23.36
CA GLU A 84 16.81 -7.68 24.20
C GLU A 84 17.98 -7.90 25.16
N LYS A 85 18.00 -9.03 25.90
CA LYS A 85 19.10 -9.36 26.80
C LYS A 85 20.44 -9.39 26.06
N LYS A 86 20.51 -10.02 24.89
CA LYS A 86 21.76 -10.11 24.11
C LYS A 86 22.22 -8.73 23.63
N LEU A 87 21.33 -7.88 23.15
CA LEU A 87 21.66 -6.51 22.74
C LEU A 87 22.13 -5.66 23.94
N ASN A 88 21.47 -5.78 25.09
CA ASN A 88 21.85 -5.04 26.29
C ASN A 88 23.23 -5.43 26.84
N LEU A 89 23.70 -6.65 26.60
CA LEU A 89 25.08 -7.04 26.94
C LEU A 89 26.10 -6.22 26.14
N PHE A 90 25.83 -5.94 24.86
CA PHE A 90 26.74 -5.13 24.03
C PHE A 90 26.86 -3.68 24.52
N SER A 91 25.86 -3.13 25.20
CA SER A 91 25.93 -1.82 25.84
C SER A 91 26.94 -1.74 27.00
N LEU A 92 27.46 -2.89 27.47
CA LEU A 92 28.47 -2.97 28.52
C LEU A 92 29.91 -2.98 27.97
N LEU A 93 30.07 -3.08 26.65
CA LEU A 93 31.39 -3.01 26.02
C LEU A 93 31.87 -1.56 25.91
N GLU A 94 33.17 -1.35 26.11
CA GLU A 94 33.83 -0.04 25.88
C GLU A 94 34.15 0.20 24.39
N MET A 95 33.44 -0.47 23.48
CA MET A 95 33.61 -0.39 22.03
C MET A 95 32.59 0.61 21.44
N PRO A 96 32.96 1.43 20.44
CA PRO A 96 31.99 2.27 19.74
C PRO A 96 31.06 1.41 18.86
N LEU A 97 29.79 1.28 19.26
CA LEU A 97 28.79 0.44 18.60
C LEU A 97 27.65 1.27 17.99
N TYR A 98 27.89 1.84 16.81
CA TYR A 98 26.95 2.79 16.19
C TYR A 98 25.61 2.18 15.78
N ASN A 99 25.53 0.87 15.51
CA ASN A 99 24.29 0.19 15.09
C ASN A 99 23.47 -0.41 16.25
N LEU A 100 23.93 -0.28 17.50
CA LEU A 100 23.30 -0.98 18.63
C LEU A 100 21.92 -0.40 18.98
N GLU A 101 21.79 0.93 18.99
CA GLU A 101 20.51 1.58 19.31
C GLU A 101 19.48 1.37 18.18
N ASP A 102 19.91 1.39 16.92
CA ASP A 102 19.07 1.03 15.78
C ASP A 102 18.58 -0.43 15.89
N ALA A 103 19.46 -1.36 16.27
CA ALA A 103 19.10 -2.76 16.45
C ALA A 103 18.11 -2.97 17.61
N LYS A 104 18.24 -2.25 18.72
CA LYS A 104 17.28 -2.28 19.82
C LYS A 104 15.92 -1.74 19.40
N SER A 105 15.90 -0.56 18.77
CA SER A 105 14.68 0.06 18.25
C SER A 105 13.96 -0.88 17.28
N GLU A 106 14.70 -1.61 16.44
CA GLU A 106 14.12 -2.55 15.50
C GLU A 106 13.48 -3.76 16.19
N VAL A 107 14.12 -4.31 17.22
CA VAL A 107 13.53 -5.40 18.03
C VAL A 107 12.27 -4.93 18.77
N GLU A 108 12.28 -3.73 19.34
CA GLU A 108 11.11 -3.13 20.00
C GLU A 108 9.96 -2.90 19.03
N ARG A 109 10.26 -2.38 17.84
CA ARG A 109 9.27 -2.12 16.77
C ARG A 109 8.55 -3.41 16.35
N ILE A 110 9.30 -4.48 16.07
CA ILE A 110 8.73 -5.79 15.71
C ILE A 110 7.94 -6.41 16.87
N GLN A 111 8.39 -6.21 18.12
CA GLN A 111 7.64 -6.68 19.29
C GLN A 111 6.31 -5.91 19.46
N ALA A 112 6.29 -4.61 19.19
CA ALA A 112 5.07 -3.81 19.17
C ALA A 112 4.10 -4.30 18.09
N SER A 113 4.59 -4.61 16.88
CA SER A 113 3.82 -5.22 15.79
C SER A 113 3.15 -6.55 16.23
N ARG A 114 3.91 -7.46 16.84
CA ARG A 114 3.38 -8.73 17.38
C ARG A 114 2.33 -8.54 18.46
N THR A 115 2.54 -7.55 19.32
CA THR A 115 1.58 -7.19 20.38
C THR A 115 0.29 -6.64 19.77
N ALA A 116 0.39 -5.77 18.77
CA ALA A 116 -0.75 -5.24 18.04
C ALA A 116 -1.57 -6.35 17.36
N TYR A 117 -0.90 -7.33 16.73
CA TYR A 117 -1.59 -8.48 16.14
C TYR A 117 -2.41 -9.28 17.16
N ASN A 118 -1.82 -9.59 18.33
CA ASN A 118 -2.51 -10.35 19.37
C ASN A 118 -3.73 -9.59 19.91
N GLN A 119 -3.57 -8.29 20.20
CA GLN A 119 -4.68 -7.41 20.63
C GLN A 119 -5.78 -7.35 19.56
N ALA A 120 -5.39 -7.20 18.29
CA ALA A 120 -6.34 -7.17 17.18
C ALA A 120 -7.14 -8.46 17.07
N ARG A 121 -6.49 -9.61 17.24
CA ARG A 121 -7.14 -10.93 17.20
C ARG A 121 -8.12 -11.12 18.35
N GLU A 122 -7.79 -10.68 19.56
CA GLU A 122 -8.73 -10.70 20.70
C GLU A 122 -9.98 -9.87 20.42
N LEU A 123 -9.79 -8.64 19.92
CA LEU A 123 -10.90 -7.76 19.51
C LEU A 123 -11.74 -8.38 18.39
N TYR A 124 -11.10 -8.99 17.40
CA TYR A 124 -11.78 -9.67 16.29
C TYR A 124 -12.65 -10.82 16.78
N LEU A 125 -12.14 -11.65 17.69
CA LEU A 125 -12.88 -12.77 18.28
C LEU A 125 -14.02 -12.31 19.19
N ALA A 126 -13.91 -11.10 19.76
CA ALA A 126 -14.99 -10.44 20.49
C ALA A 126 -15.99 -9.70 19.58
N GLU A 127 -15.88 -9.86 18.25
CA GLU A 127 -16.70 -9.19 17.23
C GLU A 127 -16.61 -7.65 17.22
N LEU A 128 -15.56 -7.09 17.83
CA LEU A 128 -15.24 -5.66 17.81
C LEU A 128 -14.40 -5.33 16.57
N TYR A 129 -14.98 -5.58 15.39
CA TYR A 129 -14.24 -5.61 14.12
C TYR A 129 -13.53 -4.29 13.75
N TYR A 130 -14.14 -3.15 14.04
CA TYR A 130 -13.52 -1.87 13.71
C TYR A 130 -12.37 -1.50 14.66
N ASP A 131 -12.48 -1.87 15.94
CA ASP A 131 -11.37 -1.74 16.89
C ASP A 131 -10.24 -2.71 16.55
N ALA A 132 -10.58 -3.93 16.10
CA ALA A 132 -9.61 -4.89 15.58
C ALA A 132 -8.86 -4.33 14.36
N HIS A 133 -9.55 -3.70 13.40
CA HIS A 133 -8.93 -3.01 12.27
C HIS A 133 -7.88 -1.99 12.73
N ASN A 134 -8.21 -1.14 13.71
CA ASN A 134 -7.29 -0.12 14.22
C ASN A 134 -6.00 -0.69 14.82
N LYS A 135 -6.01 -1.96 15.21
CA LYS A 135 -4.83 -2.69 15.70
C LYS A 135 -4.13 -3.47 14.59
N PHE A 136 -4.88 -4.13 13.69
CA PHE A 136 -4.28 -4.89 12.58
C PHE A 136 -3.48 -3.99 11.63
N LYS A 137 -3.89 -2.74 11.39
CA LYS A 137 -3.14 -1.79 10.55
C LYS A 137 -1.78 -1.36 11.12
N LEU A 138 -1.51 -1.68 12.39
CA LEU A 138 -0.21 -1.42 13.03
C LEU A 138 0.75 -2.61 12.89
N VAL A 139 0.31 -3.72 12.30
CA VAL A 139 1.16 -4.88 12.06
C VAL A 139 2.03 -4.61 10.84
N GLU A 140 3.34 -4.68 11.03
CA GLU A 140 4.32 -4.26 10.04
C GLU A 140 4.76 -5.40 9.13
N ILE A 141 5.15 -5.05 7.90
CA ILE A 141 5.62 -5.99 6.86
C ILE A 141 6.83 -6.84 7.28
N ASP A 142 7.69 -6.29 8.14
CA ASP A 142 8.86 -7.00 8.66
C ASP A 142 8.50 -8.08 9.70
N ASP A 143 7.28 -8.09 10.25
CA ASP A 143 6.78 -9.18 11.09
C ASP A 143 6.28 -10.34 10.21
N SER A 144 7.24 -11.07 9.65
CA SER A 144 7.03 -12.21 8.74
C SER A 144 6.06 -13.28 9.26
N ARG A 145 5.80 -13.32 10.58
CA ARG A 145 4.90 -14.29 11.20
C ARG A 145 3.42 -13.92 11.07
N ASN A 146 3.11 -12.63 11.11
CA ASN A 146 1.77 -12.12 11.37
C ASN A 146 1.25 -11.16 10.30
N TYR A 147 2.13 -10.52 9.53
CA TYR A 147 1.72 -9.50 8.57
C TYR A 147 0.70 -10.02 7.55
N ASP A 148 0.99 -11.10 6.83
CA ASP A 148 0.06 -11.64 5.82
C ASP A 148 -1.29 -12.03 6.44
N LYS A 149 -1.26 -12.60 7.66
CA LYS A 149 -2.49 -12.93 8.40
C LYS A 149 -3.26 -11.68 8.79
N ALA A 150 -2.58 -10.61 9.19
CA ALA A 150 -3.24 -9.34 9.50
C ALA A 150 -3.96 -8.78 8.27
N GLN A 151 -3.35 -8.87 7.09
CA GLN A 151 -3.99 -8.49 5.83
C GLN A 151 -5.22 -9.35 5.52
N GLU A 152 -5.16 -10.67 5.73
CA GLU A 152 -6.33 -11.55 5.61
C GLU A 152 -7.46 -11.18 6.58
N TYR A 153 -7.14 -10.87 7.84
CA TYR A 153 -8.13 -10.40 8.81
C TYR A 153 -8.74 -9.07 8.42
N LEU A 154 -7.95 -8.11 7.91
CA LEU A 154 -8.46 -6.83 7.42
C LEU A 154 -9.47 -7.05 6.29
N LEU A 155 -9.17 -7.91 5.32
CA LEU A 155 -10.12 -8.30 4.26
C LEU A 155 -11.40 -8.92 4.84
N SER A 156 -11.28 -9.80 5.83
CA SER A 156 -12.45 -10.38 6.48
C SER A 156 -13.27 -9.35 7.25
N ILE A 157 -12.64 -8.34 7.85
CA ILE A 157 -13.32 -7.21 8.49
C ILE A 157 -14.09 -6.40 7.45
N VAL A 158 -13.50 -6.10 6.29
CA VAL A 158 -14.20 -5.41 5.19
C VAL A 158 -15.48 -6.16 4.84
N TYR A 159 -15.40 -7.48 4.62
CA TYR A 159 -16.56 -8.32 4.36
C TYR A 159 -17.63 -8.13 5.44
N VAL A 160 -17.29 -8.34 6.72
CA VAL A 160 -18.29 -8.24 7.79
C VAL A 160 -18.94 -6.86 7.84
N LEU A 161 -18.17 -5.78 7.70
CA LEU A 161 -18.69 -4.41 7.75
C LEU A 161 -19.61 -4.10 6.55
N LEU A 162 -19.31 -4.60 5.36
CA LEU A 162 -20.20 -4.45 4.19
C LEU A 162 -21.57 -5.11 4.43
N TYR A 163 -21.59 -6.32 4.99
CA TYR A 163 -22.84 -7.06 5.23
C TYR A 163 -23.59 -6.58 6.47
N ARG A 164 -22.93 -5.87 7.39
CA ARG A 164 -23.56 -5.12 8.49
C ARG A 164 -24.02 -3.72 8.07
N GLU A 165 -23.87 -3.37 6.80
CA GLU A 165 -24.20 -2.05 6.25
C GLU A 165 -23.42 -0.89 6.89
N GLU A 166 -22.26 -1.18 7.50
CA GLU A 166 -21.36 -0.20 8.12
C GLU A 166 -20.38 0.38 7.08
N TYR A 167 -20.93 0.90 5.98
CA TYR A 167 -20.19 1.26 4.76
C TYR A 167 -19.04 2.24 4.99
N TYR A 168 -19.20 3.22 5.88
CA TYR A 168 -18.13 4.17 6.21
C TYR A 168 -16.92 3.51 6.88
N LYS A 169 -17.16 2.53 7.74
CA LYS A 169 -16.09 1.76 8.38
C LYS A 169 -15.46 0.81 7.37
N ALA A 170 -16.26 0.17 6.51
CA ALA A 170 -15.76 -0.69 5.44
C ALA A 170 -14.80 0.07 4.49
N ALA A 171 -15.16 1.30 4.11
CA ALA A 171 -14.32 2.19 3.31
C ALA A 171 -12.95 2.44 3.96
N ASP A 172 -12.95 2.78 5.25
CA ASP A 172 -11.73 3.04 6.01
C ASP A 172 -10.83 1.81 6.08
N VAL A 173 -11.41 0.62 6.30
CA VAL A 173 -10.65 -0.63 6.32
C VAL A 173 -10.07 -0.95 4.94
N ILE A 174 -10.82 -0.76 3.84
CA ILE A 174 -10.32 -0.94 2.47
C ILE A 174 -9.07 -0.08 2.22
N LEU A 175 -9.08 1.17 2.67
CA LEU A 175 -7.94 2.09 2.50
C LEU A 175 -6.73 1.73 3.38
N SER A 176 -6.90 0.89 4.40
CA SER A 176 -5.83 0.43 5.29
C SER A 176 -5.16 -0.87 4.85
N VAL A 177 -5.75 -1.62 3.92
CA VAL A 177 -5.23 -2.91 3.47
C VAL A 177 -4.12 -2.66 2.45
N ASP A 178 -2.96 -3.28 2.69
CA ASP A 178 -1.83 -3.16 1.79
C ASP A 178 -2.08 -3.91 0.50
N ILE A 179 -1.64 -3.31 -0.61
CA ILE A 179 -1.95 -3.82 -1.94
C ILE A 179 -0.81 -4.71 -2.45
N ASN A 180 -1.11 -6.00 -2.62
CA ASN A 180 -0.19 -6.99 -3.16
C ASN A 180 -0.97 -8.08 -3.92
N SER A 181 -0.27 -9.04 -4.51
CA SER A 181 -0.87 -10.12 -5.32
C SER A 181 -1.96 -10.92 -4.58
N ASN A 182 -1.89 -11.00 -3.25
CA ASN A 182 -2.80 -11.80 -2.43
C ASN A 182 -4.06 -11.00 -2.03
N THR A 183 -3.92 -9.69 -1.79
CA THR A 183 -5.02 -8.84 -1.30
C THR A 183 -5.83 -8.21 -2.42
N VAL A 184 -5.20 -7.90 -3.55
CA VAL A 184 -5.81 -7.20 -4.69
C VAL A 184 -7.14 -7.80 -5.14
N PRO A 185 -7.28 -9.12 -5.37
CA PRO A 185 -8.52 -9.65 -5.92
C PRO A 185 -9.72 -9.39 -5.01
N LYS A 186 -9.52 -9.47 -3.69
CA LYS A 186 -10.55 -9.23 -2.68
C LYS A 186 -10.79 -7.75 -2.44
N LEU A 187 -9.75 -6.92 -2.46
CA LEU A 187 -9.93 -5.47 -2.38
C LEU A 187 -10.75 -4.93 -3.55
N ALA A 188 -10.47 -5.41 -4.76
CA ALA A 188 -11.26 -5.05 -5.94
C ALA A 188 -12.74 -5.45 -5.77
N GLU A 189 -13.00 -6.71 -5.39
CA GLU A 189 -14.36 -7.22 -5.13
C GLU A 189 -15.11 -6.34 -4.11
N TYR A 190 -14.52 -6.11 -2.94
CA TYR A 190 -15.16 -5.36 -1.86
C TYR A 190 -15.31 -3.88 -2.16
N SER A 191 -14.38 -3.31 -2.90
CA SER A 191 -14.45 -1.92 -3.33
C SER A 191 -15.60 -1.66 -4.29
N VAL A 192 -15.80 -2.56 -5.25
CA VAL A 192 -16.91 -2.45 -6.19
C VAL A 192 -18.24 -2.69 -5.45
N ASP A 193 -18.30 -3.69 -4.56
CA ASP A 193 -19.51 -3.94 -3.75
C ASP A 193 -19.85 -2.71 -2.88
N LEU A 194 -18.85 -2.07 -2.25
CA LEU A 194 -19.04 -0.83 -1.51
C LEU A 194 -19.56 0.30 -2.38
N ALA A 195 -18.95 0.53 -3.55
CA ALA A 195 -19.37 1.58 -4.47
C ALA A 195 -20.83 1.38 -4.90
N ILE A 196 -21.19 0.15 -5.30
CA ILE A 196 -22.56 -0.24 -5.64
C ILE A 196 -23.52 0.08 -4.49
N ARG A 197 -23.15 -0.26 -3.25
CA ARG A 197 -24.01 -0.06 -2.08
C ARG A 197 -24.13 1.40 -1.67
N LEU A 198 -23.08 2.21 -1.80
CA LEU A 198 -23.13 3.65 -1.53
C LEU A 198 -24.00 4.38 -2.55
N LEU A 199 -23.87 4.03 -3.83
CA LEU A 199 -24.71 4.55 -4.91
C LEU A 199 -26.19 4.17 -4.70
N TYR A 200 -26.47 2.93 -4.28
CA TYR A 200 -27.85 2.41 -4.25
C TYR A 200 -28.59 2.61 -2.92
N TYR A 201 -27.94 2.36 -1.78
CA TYR A 201 -28.61 2.32 -0.47
C TYR A 201 -28.46 3.61 0.34
N LYS A 202 -27.53 4.50 -0.04
CA LYS A 202 -27.23 5.73 0.72
C LYS A 202 -27.33 7.03 -0.07
N ASP A 203 -27.44 6.96 -1.40
CA ASP A 203 -27.45 8.14 -2.29
C ASP A 203 -26.24 9.08 -2.05
N ASP A 204 -25.08 8.48 -1.69
CA ASP A 204 -23.85 9.18 -1.30
C ASP A 204 -22.84 9.12 -2.46
N MET A 205 -23.20 9.81 -3.56
CA MET A 205 -22.47 9.77 -4.84
C MET A 205 -21.04 10.29 -4.70
N ASP A 206 -20.84 11.40 -3.97
CA ASP A 206 -19.52 12.03 -3.79
C ASP A 206 -18.50 11.10 -3.12
N ARG A 207 -18.95 10.34 -2.12
CA ARG A 207 -18.09 9.37 -1.42
C ARG A 207 -17.77 8.16 -2.28
N ALA A 208 -18.76 7.65 -3.03
CA ALA A 208 -18.55 6.57 -3.98
C ALA A 208 -17.50 6.98 -5.03
N TYR A 209 -17.53 8.24 -5.48
CA TYR A 209 -16.51 8.78 -6.39
C TYR A 209 -15.13 8.89 -5.76
N GLU A 210 -15.01 9.43 -4.55
CA GLU A 210 -13.72 9.58 -3.88
C GLU A 210 -13.03 8.22 -3.68
N LEU A 211 -13.80 7.20 -3.27
CA LEU A 211 -13.32 5.83 -3.16
C LEU A 211 -12.90 5.28 -4.52
N ASN A 212 -13.76 5.41 -5.53
CA ASN A 212 -13.48 4.92 -6.87
C ASN A 212 -12.21 5.56 -7.47
N ASP A 213 -12.04 6.87 -7.32
CA ASP A 213 -10.87 7.61 -7.79
C ASP A 213 -9.59 7.19 -7.04
N LYS A 214 -9.64 7.04 -5.71
CA LYS A 214 -8.52 6.52 -4.91
C LYS A 214 -8.12 5.12 -5.36
N LEU A 215 -9.09 4.25 -5.58
CA LEU A 215 -8.89 2.89 -6.05
C LEU A 215 -8.31 2.89 -7.47
N ILE A 216 -8.91 3.59 -8.42
CA ILE A 216 -8.41 3.70 -9.80
C ILE A 216 -6.98 4.26 -9.82
N LYS A 217 -6.67 5.29 -9.03
CA LYS A 217 -5.31 5.84 -8.91
C LYS A 217 -4.32 4.83 -8.32
N LEU A 218 -4.75 4.00 -7.37
CA LEU A 218 -3.95 2.89 -6.85
C LEU A 218 -3.75 1.81 -7.91
N LEU A 219 -4.79 1.46 -8.68
CA LEU A 219 -4.81 0.42 -9.71
C LEU A 219 -3.99 0.77 -10.96
N ILE A 220 -4.03 2.02 -11.40
CA ILE A 220 -3.22 2.54 -12.53
C ILE A 220 -1.72 2.41 -12.23
N ARG A 221 -1.33 2.33 -10.95
CA ARG A 221 0.07 2.19 -10.51
C ARG A 221 0.52 0.73 -10.34
N MET A 222 -0.32 -0.26 -10.65
CA MET A 222 -0.05 -1.68 -10.38
C MET A 222 0.34 -2.51 -11.61
N GLU A 223 1.00 -3.65 -11.37
CA GLU A 223 1.41 -4.63 -12.38
C GLU A 223 0.22 -5.20 -13.20
N PRO A 224 0.44 -5.64 -14.45
CA PRO A 224 -0.60 -6.10 -15.39
C PRO A 224 -1.56 -7.17 -14.86
N GLY A 225 -1.10 -8.09 -14.00
CA GLY A 225 -1.93 -9.19 -13.46
C GLY A 225 -3.08 -8.72 -12.57
N VAL A 226 -2.98 -7.52 -11.99
CA VAL A 226 -4.04 -6.88 -11.20
C VAL A 226 -5.16 -6.36 -12.10
N LYS A 227 -4.80 -5.78 -13.26
CA LYS A 227 -5.75 -5.29 -14.26
C LYS A 227 -6.65 -6.43 -14.77
N ASP A 228 -6.08 -7.61 -14.93
CA ASP A 228 -6.82 -8.80 -15.38
C ASP A 228 -7.81 -9.33 -14.33
N ALA A 229 -7.43 -9.36 -13.05
CA ALA A 229 -8.32 -9.79 -11.96
C ALA A 229 -9.54 -8.86 -11.83
N ILE A 230 -9.34 -7.56 -12.01
CA ILE A 230 -10.40 -6.55 -11.96
C ILE A 230 -11.30 -6.63 -13.19
N LYS A 231 -10.72 -6.86 -14.37
CA LYS A 231 -11.51 -7.12 -15.58
C LYS A 231 -12.34 -8.39 -15.44
N GLU A 232 -11.78 -9.45 -14.87
CA GLU A 232 -12.52 -10.70 -14.64
C GLU A 232 -13.70 -10.51 -13.67
N TRP A 233 -13.47 -9.79 -12.56
CA TRP A 233 -14.52 -9.49 -11.59
C TRP A 233 -15.58 -8.54 -12.15
N SER A 234 -15.19 -7.50 -12.87
CA SER A 234 -16.12 -6.56 -13.49
C SER A 234 -17.03 -7.27 -14.52
N ARG A 235 -16.51 -8.25 -15.28
CA ARG A 235 -17.32 -9.12 -16.16
C ARG A 235 -18.28 -10.02 -15.37
N LYS A 236 -17.83 -10.60 -14.24
CA LYS A 236 -18.71 -11.40 -13.37
C LYS A 236 -19.85 -10.54 -12.81
N LEU A 237 -19.56 -9.31 -12.42
CA LEU A 237 -20.54 -8.38 -11.88
C LEU A 237 -21.56 -7.93 -12.92
N GLU A 238 -21.15 -7.64 -14.15
CA GLU A 238 -22.05 -7.40 -15.29
C GLU A 238 -23.05 -8.54 -15.49
N SER A 239 -22.61 -9.80 -15.28
CA SER A 239 -23.49 -10.97 -15.39
C SER A 239 -24.45 -11.17 -14.21
N ILE A 240 -24.09 -10.70 -13.02
CA ILE A 240 -24.87 -10.87 -11.77
C ILE A 240 -25.88 -9.73 -11.59
N TYR A 241 -25.49 -8.52 -11.99
CA TYR A 241 -26.25 -7.31 -11.78
C TYR A 241 -26.85 -6.83 -13.10
N SER A 242 -28.12 -7.17 -13.33
CA SER A 242 -28.87 -6.84 -14.56
C SER A 242 -29.26 -5.37 -14.70
N ARG A 243 -28.80 -4.50 -13.78
CA ARG A 243 -29.18 -3.08 -13.80
C ARG A 243 -28.08 -2.21 -14.39
N PRO A 244 -28.44 -1.18 -15.15
CA PRO A 244 -27.47 -0.48 -15.97
C PRO A 244 -26.44 0.40 -15.24
N GLU A 245 -26.77 0.85 -14.01
CA GLU A 245 -25.89 1.57 -13.09
C GLU A 245 -24.60 0.79 -12.80
N TYR A 246 -24.76 -0.53 -12.63
CA TYR A 246 -23.69 -1.45 -12.26
C TYR A 246 -22.79 -1.78 -13.45
N ALA A 247 -23.37 -1.83 -14.64
CA ALA A 247 -22.62 -1.95 -15.88
C ALA A 247 -21.71 -0.74 -16.09
N ALA A 248 -22.15 0.49 -15.84
CA ALA A 248 -21.32 1.69 -16.03
C ALA A 248 -20.07 1.73 -15.12
N VAL A 249 -20.23 1.40 -13.84
CA VAL A 249 -19.10 1.27 -12.90
C VAL A 249 -18.17 0.14 -13.33
N CYS A 250 -18.70 -1.03 -13.68
CA CYS A 250 -17.91 -2.15 -14.19
C CYS A 250 -17.19 -1.81 -15.51
N ILE A 251 -17.80 -1.05 -16.41
CA ILE A 251 -17.19 -0.61 -17.67
C ILE A 251 -16.00 0.31 -17.42
N SER A 252 -16.08 1.21 -16.43
CA SER A 252 -14.93 2.06 -16.07
C SER A 252 -13.69 1.24 -15.65
N PHE A 253 -13.91 0.08 -15.02
CA PHE A 253 -12.86 -0.87 -14.63
C PHE A 253 -12.41 -1.80 -15.77
N LEU A 254 -13.25 -2.01 -16.79
CA LEU A 254 -12.99 -2.90 -17.93
C LEU A 254 -12.21 -2.22 -19.06
N SER A 255 -12.03 -0.91 -18.97
CA SER A 255 -11.47 -0.13 -20.06
C SER A 255 -9.98 0.06 -19.95
N ASP A 256 -9.32 -0.06 -21.10
CA ASP A 256 -7.87 -0.01 -21.17
C ASP A 256 -7.32 1.42 -21.15
N ASP A 257 -8.13 2.37 -21.60
CA ASP A 257 -7.93 3.80 -21.59
C ASP A 257 -9.29 4.55 -21.57
N MET A 258 -9.23 5.89 -21.56
CA MET A 258 -10.43 6.73 -21.51
C MET A 258 -11.31 6.61 -22.75
N GLU A 259 -10.73 6.41 -23.93
CA GLU A 259 -11.45 6.36 -25.20
C GLU A 259 -12.24 5.05 -25.32
N ASP A 260 -11.63 3.94 -24.91
CA ASP A 260 -12.25 2.63 -24.80
C ASP A 260 -13.36 2.60 -23.74
N MET A 261 -13.23 3.36 -22.65
CA MET A 261 -14.30 3.56 -21.65
C MET A 261 -15.52 4.23 -22.24
N PHE A 262 -15.35 5.38 -22.89
CA PHE A 262 -16.46 6.10 -23.52
C PHE A 262 -17.12 5.27 -24.63
N TYR A 263 -16.33 4.58 -25.45
CA TYR A 263 -16.84 3.71 -26.50
C TYR A 263 -17.73 2.59 -25.94
N LYS A 264 -17.26 1.85 -24.92
CA LYS A 264 -18.03 0.76 -24.32
C LYS A 264 -19.33 1.22 -23.68
N LEU A 265 -19.34 2.40 -23.06
CA LEU A 265 -20.56 3.00 -22.50
C LEU A 265 -21.56 3.41 -23.55
N GLU A 266 -21.08 3.94 -24.67
CA GLU A 266 -21.96 4.27 -25.81
C GLU A 266 -22.62 3.03 -26.41
N GLN A 267 -21.99 1.87 -26.29
CA GLN A 267 -22.52 0.58 -26.74
C GLN A 267 -23.41 -0.12 -25.69
N THR A 268 -23.56 0.43 -24.47
CA THR A 268 -24.33 -0.24 -23.40
C THR A 268 -25.84 0.05 -23.52
N ASP A 269 -26.63 -1.04 -23.58
CA ASP A 269 -28.09 -1.24 -23.71
C ASP A 269 -29.02 0.00 -23.88
N LEU A 270 -29.99 -0.09 -24.81
CA LEU A 270 -31.07 0.89 -25.08
C LEU A 270 -31.88 1.30 -23.83
N ARG A 271 -31.82 0.52 -22.76
CA ARG A 271 -32.46 0.83 -21.46
C ARG A 271 -31.77 1.94 -20.66
N LEU A 272 -30.52 2.31 -21.01
CA LEU A 272 -29.74 3.37 -20.38
C LEU A 272 -30.02 4.78 -20.90
N GLU A 273 -30.74 4.90 -22.00
CA GLU A 273 -30.86 6.16 -22.74
C GLU A 273 -31.40 7.32 -21.89
N THR A 274 -32.16 7.01 -20.84
CA THR A 274 -32.73 7.98 -19.89
C THR A 274 -31.77 8.48 -18.80
N GLN A 275 -30.68 7.76 -18.51
CA GLN A 275 -29.68 8.10 -17.48
C GLN A 275 -28.25 8.23 -18.05
N LYS A 276 -28.08 8.01 -19.37
CA LYS A 276 -26.79 8.07 -20.09
C LYS A 276 -26.03 9.38 -19.82
N THR A 277 -26.76 10.49 -19.68
CA THR A 277 -26.21 11.81 -19.36
C THR A 277 -25.61 11.85 -17.94
N ASP A 278 -26.31 11.28 -16.96
CA ASP A 278 -25.85 11.21 -15.58
C ASP A 278 -24.56 10.39 -15.47
N TYR A 279 -24.50 9.21 -16.10
CA TYR A 279 -23.28 8.38 -16.13
C TYR A 279 -22.13 9.01 -16.89
N ALA A 280 -22.41 9.66 -18.02
CA ALA A 280 -21.39 10.39 -18.76
C ALA A 280 -20.76 11.48 -17.88
N PHE A 281 -21.56 12.12 -17.01
CA PHE A 281 -21.07 13.11 -16.06
C PHE A 281 -20.22 12.50 -14.93
N ILE A 282 -20.65 11.37 -14.34
CA ILE A 282 -19.86 10.60 -13.36
C ILE A 282 -18.44 10.38 -13.86
N ILE A 283 -18.34 9.98 -15.12
CA ILE A 283 -17.09 9.58 -15.73
C ILE A 283 -16.26 10.80 -16.09
N LEU A 284 -16.90 11.86 -16.60
CA LEU A 284 -16.23 13.13 -16.83
C LEU A 284 -15.55 13.66 -15.57
N LYS A 285 -16.20 13.55 -14.40
CA LYS A 285 -15.65 13.93 -13.08
C LYS A 285 -14.48 13.04 -12.64
N SER A 286 -14.38 11.81 -13.12
CA SER A 286 -13.28 10.89 -12.76
C SER A 286 -11.98 11.11 -13.55
N ILE A 287 -12.02 12.00 -14.56
CA ILE A 287 -10.86 12.30 -15.42
C ILE A 287 -10.10 13.47 -14.80
N PRO A 288 -8.81 13.30 -14.42
CA PRO A 288 -8.01 14.42 -13.94
C PRO A 288 -7.97 15.54 -14.98
N VAL A 289 -8.39 16.75 -14.61
CA VAL A 289 -8.43 17.87 -15.53
C VAL A 289 -7.01 18.42 -15.73
N ARG A 290 -6.48 18.22 -16.94
CA ARG A 290 -5.12 18.61 -17.34
C ARG A 290 -5.12 19.05 -18.80
N GLN A 291 -4.04 19.72 -19.22
CA GLN A 291 -3.89 20.20 -20.59
C GLN A 291 -4.01 19.07 -21.64
N ASP A 292 -3.51 17.87 -21.33
CA ASP A 292 -3.57 16.68 -22.19
C ASP A 292 -4.95 16.02 -22.24
N THR A 293 -5.80 16.23 -21.24
CA THR A 293 -7.15 15.63 -21.14
C THR A 293 -8.25 16.59 -21.59
N ILE A 294 -7.97 17.88 -21.74
CA ILE A 294 -8.96 18.91 -22.11
C ILE A 294 -9.66 18.60 -23.45
N GLY A 295 -8.95 17.99 -24.40
CA GLY A 295 -9.48 17.60 -25.71
C GLY A 295 -10.56 16.51 -25.63
N TYR A 296 -10.56 15.72 -24.55
CA TYR A 296 -11.58 14.70 -24.28
C TYR A 296 -12.71 15.25 -23.40
N ILE A 297 -12.38 16.12 -22.45
CA ILE A 297 -13.35 16.74 -21.54
C ILE A 297 -14.28 17.68 -22.31
N ALA A 298 -13.75 18.53 -23.19
CA ALA A 298 -14.52 19.58 -23.84
C ALA A 298 -15.68 19.07 -24.72
N PRO A 299 -15.49 18.09 -25.62
CA PRO A 299 -16.60 17.52 -26.41
C PRO A 299 -17.67 16.88 -25.52
N ARG A 300 -17.25 16.13 -24.49
CA ARG A 300 -18.18 15.36 -23.67
C ARG A 300 -18.95 16.23 -22.69
N MET A 301 -18.28 17.21 -22.08
CA MET A 301 -18.93 18.25 -21.29
C MET A 301 -19.98 18.98 -22.13
N THR A 302 -19.65 19.37 -23.37
CA THR A 302 -20.60 20.03 -24.28
C THR A 302 -21.85 19.18 -24.52
N GLU A 303 -21.68 17.87 -24.73
CA GLU A 303 -22.79 16.94 -24.93
C GLU A 303 -23.67 16.80 -23.69
N ILE A 304 -23.07 16.64 -22.50
CA ILE A 304 -23.78 16.51 -21.23
C ILE A 304 -24.60 17.77 -20.93
N LEU A 305 -23.98 18.95 -21.08
CA LEU A 305 -24.65 20.25 -20.89
C LEU A 305 -25.85 20.38 -21.82
N TYR A 306 -25.67 20.05 -23.10
CA TYR A 306 -26.77 20.08 -24.07
C TYR A 306 -27.91 19.15 -23.65
N GLN A 307 -27.60 17.92 -23.24
CA GLN A 307 -28.60 16.93 -22.83
C GLN A 307 -29.39 17.39 -21.60
N TYR A 308 -28.73 17.82 -20.52
CA TYR A 308 -29.42 18.28 -19.32
C TYR A 308 -30.31 19.50 -19.56
N ILE A 309 -29.81 20.49 -20.32
CA ILE A 309 -30.60 21.69 -20.61
C ILE A 309 -31.80 21.35 -21.51
N SER A 310 -31.63 20.46 -22.48
CA SER A 310 -32.73 19.99 -23.34
C SER A 310 -33.82 19.23 -22.59
N GLN A 311 -33.47 18.59 -21.47
CA GLN A 311 -34.39 17.90 -20.57
C GLN A 311 -35.04 18.84 -19.53
N GLY A 312 -34.73 20.14 -19.56
CA GLY A 312 -35.25 21.10 -18.59
C GLY A 312 -34.59 21.00 -17.21
N LYS A 313 -33.36 20.47 -17.11
CA LYS A 313 -32.57 20.34 -15.88
C LYS A 313 -31.34 21.28 -15.87
N PRO A 314 -31.52 22.62 -15.89
CA PRO A 314 -30.38 23.55 -15.94
C PRO A 314 -29.50 23.48 -14.67
N ASP A 315 -30.07 23.17 -13.50
CA ASP A 315 -29.32 23.06 -12.24
C ASP A 315 -28.29 21.91 -12.27
N TYR A 316 -28.63 20.82 -12.96
CA TYR A 316 -27.71 19.69 -13.17
C TYR A 316 -26.59 20.09 -14.13
N ALA A 317 -26.93 20.81 -15.21
CA ALA A 317 -25.93 21.36 -16.12
C ALA A 317 -24.99 22.36 -15.42
N GLN A 318 -25.51 23.20 -14.52
CA GLN A 318 -24.70 24.10 -13.71
C GLN A 318 -23.72 23.32 -12.82
N SER A 319 -24.20 22.25 -12.16
CA SER A 319 -23.36 21.39 -11.33
C SER A 319 -22.19 20.78 -12.11
N VAL A 320 -22.39 20.44 -13.39
CA VAL A 320 -21.30 19.98 -14.28
C VAL A 320 -20.24 21.06 -14.49
N VAL A 321 -20.67 22.31 -14.76
CA VAL A 321 -19.76 23.43 -14.94
C VAL A 321 -18.97 23.69 -13.66
N ASP A 322 -19.65 23.81 -12.54
CA ASP A 322 -19.05 24.15 -11.25
C ASP A 322 -17.99 23.12 -10.84
N ILE A 323 -18.31 21.83 -10.95
CA ILE A 323 -17.40 20.74 -10.57
C ILE A 323 -16.17 20.73 -11.48
N ILE A 324 -16.34 20.74 -12.79
CA ILE A 324 -15.20 20.64 -13.71
C ILE A 324 -14.33 21.90 -13.65
N PHE A 325 -14.92 23.08 -13.51
CA PHE A 325 -14.16 24.32 -13.44
C PHE A 325 -13.40 24.46 -12.12
N SER A 326 -13.95 23.91 -11.02
CA SER A 326 -13.25 23.90 -9.72
C SER A 326 -11.94 23.10 -9.72
N GLU A 327 -11.75 22.20 -10.69
CA GLU A 327 -10.53 21.41 -10.84
C GLU A 327 -9.48 22.06 -11.78
N ILE A 328 -9.77 23.24 -12.35
CA ILE A 328 -8.88 23.92 -13.30
C ILE A 328 -8.26 25.16 -12.65
N ASP A 329 -6.98 25.08 -12.29
CA ASP A 329 -6.22 26.22 -11.75
C ASP A 329 -5.73 27.20 -12.84
N ASP A 330 -5.78 26.82 -14.12
CA ASP A 330 -5.31 27.66 -15.25
C ASP A 330 -6.47 28.33 -16.00
N ASP A 331 -6.59 29.65 -15.83
CA ASP A 331 -7.53 30.52 -16.55
C ASP A 331 -7.53 30.32 -18.08
N ARG A 332 -6.40 29.94 -18.67
CA ARG A 332 -6.30 29.70 -20.13
C ARG A 332 -6.98 28.40 -20.51
N MET A 333 -6.88 27.36 -19.67
CA MET A 333 -7.59 26.09 -19.88
C MET A 333 -9.09 26.30 -19.75
N VAL A 334 -9.55 27.05 -18.74
CA VAL A 334 -10.96 27.37 -18.59
C VAL A 334 -11.48 28.15 -19.80
N LYS A 335 -10.76 29.17 -20.26
CA LYS A 335 -11.12 29.93 -21.48
C LYS A 335 -11.20 29.05 -22.71
N SER A 336 -10.27 28.10 -22.85
CA SER A 336 -10.24 27.16 -23.98
C SER A 336 -11.46 26.24 -23.96
N LEU A 337 -11.82 25.72 -22.78
CA LEU A 337 -12.99 24.88 -22.56
C LEU A 337 -14.30 25.62 -22.82
N VAL A 338 -14.44 26.84 -22.26
CA VAL A 338 -15.58 27.73 -22.49
C VAL A 338 -15.76 28.04 -23.97
N THR A 339 -14.67 28.41 -24.66
CA THR A 339 -14.70 28.73 -26.10
C THR A 339 -15.17 27.52 -26.90
N TYR A 340 -14.62 26.33 -26.60
CA TYR A 340 -15.03 25.09 -27.25
C TYR A 340 -16.54 24.82 -27.07
N ILE A 341 -17.05 24.93 -25.84
CA ILE A 341 -18.48 24.70 -25.55
C ILE A 341 -19.36 25.71 -26.30
N GLN A 342 -18.98 26.99 -26.30
CA GLN A 342 -19.71 28.05 -26.99
C GLN A 342 -19.78 27.84 -28.51
N ASP A 343 -18.73 27.30 -29.10
CA ASP A 343 -18.64 27.05 -30.53
C ASP A 343 -19.37 25.77 -30.95
N ASN A 344 -19.49 24.78 -30.06
CA ASN A 344 -19.99 23.44 -30.40
C ASN A 344 -21.36 23.09 -29.80
N ILE A 345 -21.91 23.89 -28.88
CA ILE A 345 -23.26 23.63 -28.37
C ILE A 345 -24.32 23.96 -29.43
N LYS A 346 -25.25 23.03 -29.66
CA LYS A 346 -26.24 23.12 -30.75
C LYS A 346 -27.21 24.31 -30.63
N ASN A 347 -27.50 24.78 -29.42
CA ASN A 347 -28.37 25.93 -29.20
C ASN A 347 -27.72 26.90 -28.20
N LYS A 348 -27.25 28.05 -28.71
CA LYS A 348 -26.56 29.05 -27.89
C LYS A 348 -27.45 29.67 -26.81
N GLU A 349 -28.78 29.69 -26.99
CA GLU A 349 -29.71 30.19 -25.96
C GLU A 349 -29.73 29.30 -24.71
N TYR A 350 -29.29 28.04 -24.81
CA TYR A 350 -29.18 27.15 -23.66
C TYR A 350 -28.07 27.58 -22.70
N LEU A 351 -27.01 28.21 -23.21
CA LEU A 351 -25.95 28.74 -22.37
C LEU A 351 -26.42 29.89 -21.48
N ASN A 352 -27.53 30.56 -21.81
CA ASN A 352 -28.09 31.60 -20.95
C ASN A 352 -28.68 31.04 -19.64
N LYS A 353 -28.84 29.72 -19.53
CA LYS A 353 -29.38 29.03 -18.35
C LYS A 353 -28.30 28.50 -17.41
N ILE A 354 -27.03 28.66 -17.77
CA ILE A 354 -25.88 28.20 -16.99
C ILE A 354 -24.84 29.32 -16.90
N ASP A 355 -24.32 29.56 -15.72
CA ASP A 355 -23.19 30.44 -15.50
C ASP A 355 -21.90 29.71 -15.90
N MET A 356 -21.30 30.15 -17.01
CA MET A 356 -19.98 29.69 -17.46
C MET A 356 -18.86 30.67 -17.10
N THR A 357 -19.12 31.62 -16.20
CA THR A 357 -18.09 32.48 -15.64
C THR A 357 -17.37 31.74 -14.51
N VAL A 358 -16.05 31.89 -14.45
CA VAL A 358 -15.24 31.27 -13.40
C VAL A 358 -15.53 31.99 -12.09
N GLY A 359 -16.13 31.28 -11.13
CA GLY A 359 -16.32 31.76 -9.77
C GLY A 359 -14.96 32.05 -9.13
N LYS A 360 -14.84 33.25 -8.53
CA LYS A 360 -13.79 33.57 -7.55
C LYS A 360 -14.15 33.02 -6.19
#